data_AF-A0A6I9YX48-F1
#
_entry.id   AF-A0A6I9YX48-F1
#
_cell.length_a   1.000
_cell.length_b   1.000
_cell.length_c   1.000
_cell.angle_alpha   90.00
_cell.angle_beta   90.00
_cell.angle_gamma   90.00
#
_symmetry.space_group_name_H-M   'P 1'
#
loop_
_entity.id
_entity.type
_entity.pdbx_description
1 polymer ?
#
loop_
_entity_poly.entity_id
_entity_poly.type
_entity_poly.pdbx_seq_one_letter_code
_entity_poly.pdbx_strand_id
1 'polypeptide(L)'
;MKCENCTKKECSKKQKNDDPQNATVDVLNSNDENNEKSEFHKLANAKIFLSDCLACDSCITAEEAVKVYQQNPNEFFRVLNLNKKCDTSKHKVLAVSICPQSLPYFAAKFNLSVTEAARRLCGFLKSLGVHYVFDTAIAADFSLLESQKEFVQRYRQQNQEEHVLPMFSSACPGWIQYAKRVLPSMVIPHICTAKSPQQIMGSLVKNYFARQQHLSPDKIFHIVVAPCYDKKLEASRGDFYTHLYNSQDVDCVLTSGNIFFTIYYISFYSNFF
;
A
#
# COMPACT_ATOMS: atom_id res chain seq x y z
N MET A 1 8.53 -6.80 44.14
CA MET A 1 7.07 -6.92 43.93
C MET A 1 6.83 -8.01 42.91
N LYS A 2 6.07 -9.06 43.28
CA LYS A 2 5.80 -10.24 42.46
C LYS A 2 4.66 -9.93 41.48
N CYS A 3 4.82 -10.35 40.22
CA CYS A 3 3.72 -10.39 39.26
C CYS A 3 3.01 -11.75 39.43
N GLU A 4 1.87 -11.73 40.12
CA GLU A 4 0.95 -12.86 40.24
C GLU A 4 -0.05 -12.76 39.08
N ASN A 5 0.21 -13.49 37.97
CA ASN A 5 -0.76 -14.03 37.00
C ASN A 5 -0.14 -14.33 35.62
N CYS A 6 0.91 -15.15 35.58
CA CYS A 6 1.35 -15.79 34.34
C CYS A 6 1.16 -17.30 34.45
N THR A 7 -0.08 -17.76 34.22
CA THR A 7 -0.41 -19.19 34.08
C THR A 7 -0.52 -19.54 32.61
N LYS A 8 0.58 -20.01 32.02
CA LYS A 8 0.58 -21.17 31.12
C LYS A 8 2.01 -21.66 30.85
N LYS A 9 2.17 -22.97 31.05
CA LYS A 9 3.38 -23.77 30.90
C LYS A 9 3.60 -24.06 29.42
N GLU A 10 4.86 -23.94 29.00
CA GLU A 10 5.63 -24.84 28.13
C GLU A 10 6.64 -24.03 27.31
N CYS A 11 7.86 -23.94 27.83
CA CYS A 11 9.03 -23.51 27.07
C CYS A 11 10.05 -24.65 27.15
N SER A 12 10.13 -25.43 26.08
CA SER A 12 11.04 -26.58 25.98
C SER A 12 12.47 -26.08 25.82
N LYS A 13 13.30 -26.41 26.81
CA LYS A 13 14.75 -26.16 26.88
C LYS A 13 15.48 -26.71 25.65
N LYS A 14 16.44 -25.94 25.10
CA LYS A 14 17.73 -26.47 24.61
C LYS A 14 18.87 -25.59 25.09
N GLN A 15 19.96 -26.28 25.44
CA GLN A 15 21.01 -25.91 26.39
C GLN A 15 22.06 -24.94 25.82
N LYS A 16 22.62 -24.14 26.74
CA LYS A 16 23.91 -23.43 26.64
C LYS A 16 25.09 -24.39 26.50
N ASN A 17 26.15 -23.93 25.86
CA ASN A 17 27.57 -24.05 26.26
C ASN A 17 28.31 -22.98 25.42
N ASP A 18 28.62 -21.82 26.00
CA ASP A 18 29.89 -21.45 26.67
C ASP A 18 30.95 -20.95 25.67
N ASP A 19 31.19 -19.64 25.75
CA ASP A 19 32.22 -18.82 25.10
C ASP A 19 33.62 -19.14 25.68
N PRO A 20 34.75 -18.85 25.01
CA PRO A 20 35.23 -17.47 25.01
C PRO A 20 36.04 -17.00 23.77
N GLN A 21 35.81 -15.73 23.42
CA GLN A 21 36.75 -14.68 22.97
C GLN A 21 38.02 -15.08 22.19
N ASN A 22 38.13 -14.58 20.95
CA ASN A 22 39.34 -13.90 20.50
C ASN A 22 39.04 -12.97 19.31
N ALA A 23 39.44 -11.71 19.46
CA ALA A 23 39.46 -10.71 18.41
C ALA A 23 40.67 -10.94 17.50
N THR A 24 40.46 -10.93 16.19
CA THR A 24 41.52 -10.68 15.21
C THR A 24 40.91 -9.94 14.02
N VAL A 25 41.47 -8.76 13.77
CA VAL A 25 41.25 -7.95 12.58
C VAL A 25 42.12 -8.55 11.48
N ASP A 26 41.51 -9.05 10.41
CA ASP A 26 42.26 -9.38 9.19
C ASP A 26 41.50 -8.92 7.93
N VAL A 27 42.00 -7.79 7.43
CA VAL A 27 42.39 -7.51 6.05
C VAL A 27 41.51 -8.08 4.92
N LEU A 28 40.85 -7.15 4.22
CA LEU A 28 40.40 -7.26 2.84
C LEU A 28 41.42 -8.01 1.96
N ASN A 29 41.02 -9.14 1.41
CA ASN A 29 41.52 -9.56 0.11
C ASN A 29 40.42 -10.21 -0.72
N SER A 30 40.18 -9.58 -1.86
CA SER A 30 39.33 -9.97 -2.96
C SER A 30 39.75 -11.31 -3.55
N ASN A 31 38.78 -12.22 -3.75
CA ASN A 31 38.51 -12.91 -5.01
C ASN A 31 37.53 -14.06 -4.74
N ASP A 32 36.23 -13.78 -4.88
CA ASP A 32 35.24 -14.82 -5.17
C ASP A 32 34.16 -14.22 -6.08
N GLU A 33 34.46 -14.21 -7.37
CA GLU A 33 33.46 -14.07 -8.42
C GLU A 33 32.60 -15.33 -8.45
N ASN A 34 31.50 -15.37 -7.70
CA ASN A 34 30.41 -16.33 -7.92
C ASN A 34 29.05 -15.79 -7.44
N ASN A 35 28.38 -15.06 -8.35
CA ASN A 35 26.94 -15.12 -8.59
C ASN A 35 25.96 -14.95 -7.40
N GLU A 36 26.28 -14.11 -6.41
CA GLU A 36 25.26 -13.62 -5.51
C GLU A 36 24.40 -12.57 -6.22
N LYS A 37 23.24 -12.99 -6.75
CA LYS A 37 22.18 -12.02 -7.09
C LYS A 37 22.02 -11.08 -5.90
N SER A 38 22.19 -9.78 -6.11
CA SER A 38 22.01 -8.74 -5.09
C SER A 38 20.78 -9.07 -4.24
N GLU A 39 20.89 -8.92 -2.91
CA GLU A 39 19.81 -9.12 -1.94
C GLU A 39 18.49 -8.48 -2.39
N PHE A 40 18.60 -7.34 -3.07
CA PHE A 40 17.49 -6.63 -3.70
C PHE A 40 16.67 -7.48 -4.70
N HIS A 41 17.35 -8.22 -5.59
CA HIS A 41 16.69 -9.15 -6.51
C HIS A 41 16.15 -10.39 -5.80
N LYS A 42 16.82 -10.87 -4.75
CA LYS A 42 16.31 -11.97 -3.92
C LYS A 42 14.98 -11.56 -3.27
N LEU A 43 14.92 -10.38 -2.64
CA LEU A 43 13.71 -9.82 -2.00
C LEU A 43 12.59 -9.54 -3.01
N ALA A 44 12.89 -9.01 -4.18
CA ALA A 44 11.87 -8.78 -5.21
C ALA A 44 11.24 -10.09 -5.73
N ASN A 45 11.93 -11.22 -5.60
CA ASN A 45 11.40 -12.53 -5.97
C ASN A 45 10.55 -13.20 -4.88
N ALA A 46 10.58 -12.69 -3.65
CA ALA A 46 9.69 -13.15 -2.60
C ALA A 46 8.23 -12.87 -3.01
N LYS A 47 7.37 -13.89 -2.87
CA LYS A 47 5.93 -13.72 -3.03
C LYS A 47 5.38 -13.21 -1.72
N ILE A 48 4.63 -12.11 -1.79
CA ILE A 48 3.89 -11.57 -0.66
C ILE A 48 2.44 -12.01 -0.83
N PHE A 49 1.90 -12.67 0.18
CA PHE A 49 0.53 -13.13 0.25
C PHE A 49 -0.30 -12.27 1.21
N LEU A 50 -1.63 -12.38 1.13
CA LEU A 50 -2.51 -11.71 2.09
C LEU A 50 -2.28 -12.22 3.53
N SER A 51 -1.91 -13.50 3.69
CA SER A 51 -1.54 -14.10 4.98
C SER A 51 -0.27 -13.49 5.60
N ASP A 52 0.60 -12.88 4.78
CA ASP A 52 1.81 -12.22 5.26
C ASP A 52 1.52 -10.78 5.75
N CYS A 53 0.32 -10.28 5.42
CA CYS A 53 -0.16 -9.00 5.91
C CYS A 53 -0.49 -9.12 7.40
N LEU A 54 -0.49 -8.01 8.16
CA LEU A 54 -0.88 -7.97 9.58
C LEU A 54 -2.33 -8.42 9.87
N ALA A 55 -3.00 -8.99 8.86
CA ALA A 55 -4.08 -9.93 9.01
C ALA A 55 -3.61 -11.19 9.77
N CYS A 56 -3.43 -11.09 11.09
CA CYS A 56 -3.53 -12.26 11.95
C CYS A 56 -4.81 -13.06 11.59
N ASP A 57 -4.89 -14.36 11.88
CA ASP A 57 -6.07 -15.21 11.58
C ASP A 57 -7.41 -14.67 12.17
N SER A 58 -7.37 -13.60 12.97
CA SER A 58 -8.52 -12.91 13.57
C SER A 58 -8.62 -11.42 13.19
N CYS A 59 -7.79 -10.95 12.26
CA CYS A 59 -7.62 -9.53 11.92
C CYS A 59 -8.33 -9.13 10.62
N ILE A 60 -8.98 -10.04 9.91
CA ILE A 60 -9.89 -9.69 8.82
C ILE A 60 -11.20 -10.44 9.02
N THR A 61 -12.32 -9.76 8.91
CA THR A 61 -13.62 -10.44 8.88
C THR A 61 -13.79 -11.17 7.55
N ALA A 62 -14.69 -12.16 7.49
CA ALA A 62 -14.98 -12.85 6.22
C ALA A 62 -15.43 -11.87 5.12
N GLU A 63 -16.20 -10.84 5.49
CA GLU A 63 -16.65 -9.79 4.57
C GLU A 63 -15.49 -8.92 4.06
N GLU A 64 -14.58 -8.52 4.95
CA GLU A 64 -13.36 -7.78 4.60
C GLU A 64 -12.48 -8.59 3.66
N ALA A 65 -12.30 -9.89 3.93
CA ALA A 65 -11.56 -10.80 3.07
C ALA A 65 -12.15 -10.85 1.65
N VAL A 66 -13.47 -11.02 1.52
CA VAL A 66 -14.17 -11.00 0.22
C VAL A 66 -13.92 -9.70 -0.54
N LYS A 67 -14.03 -8.54 0.12
CA LYS A 67 -13.77 -7.22 -0.51
C LYS A 67 -12.32 -7.07 -0.96
N VAL A 68 -11.36 -7.62 -0.23
CA VAL A 68 -9.94 -7.64 -0.63
C VAL A 68 -9.72 -8.53 -1.84
N TYR A 69 -10.33 -9.71 -1.89
CA TYR A 69 -10.22 -10.63 -3.02
C TYR A 69 -10.90 -10.08 -4.29
N GLN A 70 -12.01 -9.34 -4.16
CA GLN A 70 -12.69 -8.69 -5.29
C GLN A 70 -11.83 -7.61 -5.97
N GLN A 71 -10.93 -6.96 -5.22
CA GLN A 71 -9.98 -5.99 -5.77
C GLN A 71 -8.83 -6.71 -6.47
N ASN A 72 -9.04 -7.10 -7.72
CA ASN A 72 -8.10 -7.87 -8.52
C ASN A 72 -8.09 -7.40 -9.99
N PRO A 73 -7.15 -7.86 -10.83
CA PRO A 73 -7.06 -7.44 -12.24
C PRO A 73 -8.32 -7.65 -13.07
N ASN A 74 -9.19 -8.61 -12.71
CA ASN A 74 -10.43 -8.84 -13.45
C ASN A 74 -11.36 -7.62 -13.38
N GLU A 75 -11.38 -6.87 -12.27
CA GLU A 75 -12.17 -5.64 -12.18
C GLU A 75 -11.65 -4.56 -13.13
N PHE A 76 -10.32 -4.44 -13.24
CA PHE A 76 -9.71 -3.54 -14.22
C PHE A 76 -10.07 -3.93 -15.66
N PHE A 77 -9.94 -5.21 -16.02
CA PHE A 77 -10.33 -5.70 -17.34
C PHE A 77 -11.83 -5.64 -17.60
N ARG A 78 -12.66 -5.80 -16.58
CA ARG A 78 -14.12 -5.65 -16.68
C ARG A 78 -14.46 -4.23 -17.13
N VAL A 79 -13.88 -3.21 -16.51
CA VAL A 79 -14.12 -1.80 -16.90
C VAL A 79 -13.53 -1.51 -18.28
N LEU A 80 -12.33 -2.01 -18.60
CA LEU A 80 -11.77 -1.89 -19.95
C LEU A 80 -12.67 -2.51 -21.03
N ASN A 81 -13.18 -3.71 -20.81
CA ASN A 81 -14.06 -4.39 -21.75
C ASN A 81 -15.42 -3.71 -21.86
N LEU A 82 -15.92 -3.09 -20.78
CA LEU A 82 -17.10 -2.24 -20.85
C LEU A 82 -16.86 -1.01 -21.72
N ASN A 83 -15.71 -0.35 -21.59
CA ASN A 83 -15.33 0.80 -22.42
C ASN A 83 -15.15 0.46 -23.90
N LYS A 84 -14.92 -0.82 -24.25
CA LYS A 84 -14.85 -1.28 -25.65
C LYS A 84 -16.23 -1.48 -26.30
N LYS A 85 -17.30 -1.55 -25.52
CA LYS A 85 -18.67 -1.72 -26.05
C LYS A 85 -19.20 -0.39 -26.58
N CYS A 86 -20.11 -0.45 -27.55
CA CYS A 86 -20.71 0.74 -28.16
C CYS A 86 -21.56 1.58 -27.20
N ASP A 87 -22.03 1.01 -26.08
CA ASP A 87 -22.82 1.71 -25.07
C ASP A 87 -21.93 2.65 -24.23
N THR A 88 -21.79 3.89 -24.69
CA THR A 88 -20.98 4.94 -24.05
C THR A 88 -21.52 5.40 -22.70
N SER A 89 -22.80 5.14 -22.39
CA SER A 89 -23.42 5.53 -21.11
C SER A 89 -22.76 4.83 -19.91
N LYS A 90 -22.16 3.66 -20.16
CA LYS A 90 -21.47 2.83 -19.17
C LYS A 90 -19.97 3.05 -19.13
N HIS A 91 -19.43 3.91 -20.01
CA HIS A 91 -18.00 4.17 -20.05
C HIS A 91 -17.55 4.89 -18.79
N LYS A 92 -16.34 4.55 -18.35
CA LYS A 92 -15.68 5.17 -17.21
C LYS A 92 -14.31 5.69 -17.63
N VAL A 93 -13.94 6.86 -17.14
CA VAL A 93 -12.57 7.37 -17.24
C VAL A 93 -11.69 6.55 -16.32
N LEU A 94 -10.73 5.82 -16.89
CA LEU A 94 -9.78 5.01 -16.12
C LEU A 94 -8.62 5.88 -15.65
N ALA A 95 -8.48 6.05 -14.35
CA ALA A 95 -7.36 6.74 -13.71
C ALA A 95 -6.59 5.75 -12.83
N VAL A 96 -5.27 5.67 -13.00
CA VAL A 96 -4.39 4.83 -12.19
C VAL A 96 -3.40 5.70 -11.43
N SER A 97 -3.36 5.59 -10.11
CA SER A 97 -2.35 6.26 -9.28
C SER A 97 -1.32 5.25 -8.80
N ILE A 98 -0.04 5.48 -9.10
CA ILE A 98 1.05 4.57 -8.75
C ILE A 98 1.71 5.06 -7.47
N CYS A 99 1.77 4.19 -6.46
CA CYS A 99 2.56 4.47 -5.26
C CYS A 99 4.06 4.45 -5.60
N PRO A 100 4.86 5.48 -5.23
CA PRO A 100 6.31 5.46 -5.42
C PRO A 100 6.99 4.21 -4.86
N GLN A 101 6.48 3.68 -3.75
CA GLN A 101 6.97 2.47 -3.09
C GLN A 101 6.78 1.20 -3.95
N SER A 102 5.89 1.23 -4.94
CA SER A 102 5.70 0.13 -5.89
C SER A 102 6.80 0.09 -6.97
N LEU A 103 7.45 1.21 -7.26
CA LEU A 103 8.41 1.32 -8.38
C LEU A 103 9.71 0.51 -8.17
N PRO A 104 10.34 0.48 -6.98
CA PRO A 104 11.52 -0.36 -6.72
C PRO A 104 11.30 -1.84 -7.03
N TYR A 105 10.08 -2.36 -6.79
CA TYR A 105 9.72 -3.73 -7.12
C TYR A 105 9.82 -4.01 -8.62
N PHE A 106 9.27 -3.14 -9.47
CA PHE A 106 9.35 -3.29 -10.92
C PHE A 106 10.77 -3.08 -11.44
N ALA A 107 11.50 -2.11 -10.87
CA ALA A 107 12.90 -1.86 -11.18
C ALA A 107 13.74 -3.13 -10.95
N ALA A 108 13.57 -3.78 -9.80
CA ALA A 108 14.26 -5.03 -9.48
C ALA A 108 13.87 -6.18 -10.42
N LYS A 109 12.58 -6.31 -10.75
CA LYS A 109 12.07 -7.40 -11.59
C LYS A 109 12.52 -7.33 -13.03
N PHE A 110 12.60 -6.12 -13.58
CA PHE A 110 12.92 -5.90 -14.99
C PHE A 110 14.37 -5.44 -15.21
N ASN A 111 15.19 -5.40 -14.15
CA ASN A 111 16.57 -4.90 -14.18
C ASN A 111 16.66 -3.48 -14.78
N LEU A 112 15.82 -2.58 -14.27
CA LEU A 112 15.70 -1.19 -14.71
C LEU A 112 16.06 -0.24 -13.55
N SER A 113 16.32 1.03 -13.87
CA SER A 113 16.28 2.08 -12.85
C SER A 113 14.83 2.35 -12.41
N VAL A 114 14.65 2.94 -11.21
CA VAL A 114 13.31 3.32 -10.70
C VAL A 114 12.59 4.27 -11.66
N THR A 115 13.31 5.24 -12.23
CA THR A 115 12.76 6.19 -13.20
C THR A 115 12.34 5.50 -14.50
N GLU A 116 13.13 4.55 -15.00
CA GLU A 116 12.79 3.79 -16.19
C GLU A 116 11.59 2.86 -15.94
N ALA A 117 11.54 2.21 -14.78
CA ALA A 117 10.40 1.40 -14.36
C ALA A 117 9.11 2.22 -14.30
N ALA A 118 9.16 3.45 -13.77
CA ALA A 118 8.03 4.37 -13.76
C ALA A 118 7.54 4.71 -15.16
N ARG A 119 8.46 5.07 -16.08
CA ARG A 119 8.12 5.41 -17.47
C ARG A 119 7.51 4.22 -18.21
N ARG A 120 8.11 3.03 -18.11
CA ARG A 120 7.60 1.82 -18.75
C ARG A 120 6.27 1.37 -18.18
N LEU A 121 6.09 1.43 -16.86
CA LEU A 121 4.82 1.09 -16.23
C LEU A 121 3.71 2.06 -16.65
N CYS A 122 4.00 3.37 -16.74
CA CYS A 122 3.07 4.35 -17.27
C CYS A 122 2.69 4.03 -18.72
N GLY A 123 3.68 3.80 -19.59
CA GLY A 123 3.45 3.44 -20.99
C GLY A 123 2.61 2.18 -21.15
N PHE A 124 2.91 1.13 -20.38
CA PHE A 124 2.14 -0.12 -20.35
C PHE A 124 0.68 0.12 -19.94
N LEU A 125 0.42 0.84 -18.85
CA LEU A 125 -0.94 1.13 -18.42
C LEU A 125 -1.71 1.93 -19.48
N LYS A 126 -1.06 2.93 -20.09
CA LYS A 126 -1.64 3.71 -21.19
C LYS A 126 -1.95 2.82 -22.41
N SER A 127 -1.07 1.89 -22.79
CA SER A 127 -1.33 0.99 -23.92
C SER A 127 -2.51 0.04 -23.68
N LEU A 128 -2.88 -0.22 -22.42
CA LEU A 128 -4.09 -0.98 -22.09
C LEU A 128 -5.39 -0.17 -22.19
N GLY A 129 -5.32 1.15 -22.36
CA GLY A 129 -6.50 2.04 -22.40
C GLY A 129 -6.76 2.82 -21.10
N VAL A 130 -5.77 2.92 -20.20
CA VAL A 130 -5.85 3.84 -19.06
C VAL A 130 -5.78 5.28 -19.57
N HIS A 131 -6.69 6.13 -19.11
CA HIS A 131 -6.79 7.53 -19.58
C HIS A 131 -5.81 8.42 -18.85
N TYR A 132 -5.63 8.23 -17.54
CA TYR A 132 -4.74 9.04 -16.70
C TYR A 132 -3.89 8.15 -15.82
N VAL A 133 -2.59 8.46 -15.73
CA VAL A 133 -1.66 7.80 -14.82
C VAL A 133 -1.04 8.89 -13.96
N PHE A 134 -1.16 8.74 -12.64
CA PHE A 134 -0.69 9.71 -11.66
C PHE A 134 0.36 9.08 -10.73
N ASP A 135 1.19 9.94 -10.13
CA ASP A 135 2.09 9.59 -9.04
C ASP A 135 1.47 10.03 -7.71
N THR A 136 1.44 9.14 -6.70
CA THR A 136 0.91 9.49 -5.38
C THR A 136 1.88 10.31 -4.52
N ALA A 137 3.07 10.67 -5.01
CA ALA A 137 4.05 11.47 -4.29
C ALA A 137 3.44 12.79 -3.78
N ILE A 138 2.66 13.50 -4.61
CA ILE A 138 1.98 14.73 -4.19
C ILE A 138 1.00 14.49 -3.02
N ALA A 139 0.32 13.35 -3.01
CA ALA A 139 -0.58 12.97 -1.92
C ALA A 139 0.20 12.58 -0.66
N ALA A 140 1.41 12.04 -0.80
CA ALA A 140 2.31 11.79 0.31
C ALA A 140 2.81 13.09 0.94
N ASP A 141 3.13 14.10 0.12
CA ASP A 141 3.53 15.43 0.59
C ASP A 141 2.39 16.10 1.36
N PHE A 142 1.15 16.05 0.87
CA PHE A 142 -0.01 16.54 1.62
C PHE A 142 -0.19 15.79 2.95
N SER A 143 -0.06 14.46 2.96
CA SER A 143 -0.16 13.67 4.20
C SER A 143 0.90 14.10 5.22
N LEU A 144 2.13 14.33 4.75
CA LEU A 144 3.24 14.80 5.58
C LEU A 144 2.99 16.20 6.14
N LEU A 145 2.55 17.14 5.31
CA LEU A 145 2.26 18.51 5.73
C LEU A 145 1.14 18.57 6.77
N GLU A 146 0.05 17.81 6.58
CA GLU A 146 -1.03 17.74 7.57
C GLU A 146 -0.58 17.06 8.87
N SER A 147 0.20 15.98 8.77
CA SER A 147 0.79 15.32 9.94
C SER A 147 1.74 16.24 10.72
N GLN A 148 2.54 17.04 10.01
CA GLN A 148 3.44 18.01 10.60
C GLN A 148 2.68 19.11 11.33
N LYS A 149 1.64 19.69 10.69
CA LYS A 149 0.81 20.72 11.32
C LYS A 149 0.19 20.23 12.62
N GLU A 150 -0.38 19.02 12.59
CA GLU A 150 -0.97 18.40 13.76
C GLU A 150 0.08 18.14 14.86
N PHE A 151 1.25 17.59 14.50
CA PHE A 151 2.33 17.37 15.47
C PHE A 151 2.76 18.67 16.15
N VAL A 152 3.00 19.73 15.37
CA VAL A 152 3.43 21.04 15.91
C VAL A 152 2.37 21.62 16.83
N GLN A 153 1.09 21.48 16.49
CA GLN A 153 -0.02 21.90 17.35
C GLN A 153 -0.01 21.13 18.68
N ARG A 154 -0.03 19.79 18.63
CA ARG A 154 -0.02 18.92 19.83
C ARG A 154 1.20 19.18 20.70
N TYR A 155 2.37 19.37 20.10
CA TYR A 155 3.62 19.65 20.82
C TYR A 155 3.58 20.98 21.57
N ARG A 156 2.99 22.03 20.98
CA ARG A 156 2.83 23.33 21.65
C ARG A 156 1.84 23.27 22.82
N GLN A 157 0.85 22.39 22.75
CA GLN A 157 -0.19 22.21 23.77
C GLN A 157 0.17 21.15 24.82
N GLN A 158 1.36 20.55 24.77
CA GLN A 158 1.74 19.39 25.61
C GLN A 158 1.66 19.62 27.14
N ASN A 159 1.72 20.87 27.59
CA ASN A 159 1.63 21.23 29.02
C ASN A 159 0.20 21.64 29.43
N GLN A 160 -0.74 21.73 28.49
CA GLN A 160 -2.10 22.23 28.69
C GLN A 160 -3.15 21.13 28.58
N GLU A 161 -2.90 20.11 27.75
CA GLU A 161 -3.80 19.00 27.49
C GLU A 161 -3.15 17.68 27.91
N GLU A 162 -3.90 16.82 28.59
CA GLU A 162 -3.46 15.46 28.90
C GLU A 162 -3.60 14.60 27.62
N HIS A 163 -2.64 13.69 27.37
CA HIS A 163 -2.64 12.75 26.23
C HIS A 163 -2.40 13.32 24.82
N VAL A 164 -1.76 14.48 24.67
CA VAL A 164 -1.39 15.02 23.34
C VAL A 164 -0.19 14.31 22.68
N LEU A 165 0.68 13.68 23.47
CA LEU A 165 1.89 12.99 23.01
C LEU A 165 2.09 11.63 23.72
N PRO A 166 2.74 10.64 23.08
CA PRO A 166 3.34 10.67 21.73
C PRO A 166 2.28 10.73 20.62
N MET A 167 2.65 11.15 19.41
CA MET A 167 1.77 11.09 18.24
C MET A 167 2.20 9.96 17.31
N PHE A 168 1.29 9.05 16.97
CA PHE A 168 1.53 7.94 16.06
C PHE A 168 1.08 8.26 14.64
N SER A 169 1.87 7.84 13.65
CA SER A 169 1.51 8.00 12.24
C SER A 169 0.23 7.21 11.88
N SER A 170 -0.52 7.70 10.91
CA SER A 170 -1.78 7.08 10.45
C SER A 170 -1.74 6.53 9.03
N ALA A 171 -0.62 6.70 8.31
CA ALA A 171 -0.53 6.39 6.89
C ALA A 171 -0.57 4.89 6.55
N CYS A 172 -0.16 4.03 7.49
CA CYS A 172 -0.12 2.58 7.34
C CYS A 172 -1.45 1.95 7.81
N PRO A 173 -2.24 1.33 6.91
CA PRO A 173 -3.55 0.82 7.30
C PRO A 173 -3.45 -0.43 8.18
N GLY A 174 -2.43 -1.27 8.01
CA GLY A 174 -2.17 -2.42 8.88
C GLY A 174 -1.91 -2.00 10.33
N TRP A 175 -1.13 -0.93 10.53
CA TRP A 175 -0.92 -0.33 11.85
C TRP A 175 -2.24 0.19 12.45
N ILE A 176 -3.02 0.96 11.69
CA ILE A 176 -4.31 1.48 12.15
C ILE A 176 -5.24 0.34 12.57
N GLN A 177 -5.28 -0.72 11.78
CA GLN A 177 -6.11 -1.88 12.04
C GLN A 177 -5.68 -2.63 13.32
N TYR A 178 -4.36 -2.81 13.49
CA TYR A 178 -3.78 -3.39 14.69
C TYR A 178 -4.11 -2.54 15.93
N ALA A 179 -3.82 -1.23 15.88
CA ALA A 179 -4.01 -0.30 16.99
C ALA A 179 -5.47 -0.26 17.47
N LYS A 180 -6.43 -0.21 16.54
CA LYS A 180 -7.87 -0.20 16.86
C LYS A 180 -8.35 -1.48 17.54
N ARG A 181 -7.75 -2.63 17.24
CA ARG A 181 -8.17 -3.92 17.82
C ARG A 181 -7.47 -4.24 19.13
N VAL A 182 -6.16 -3.97 19.21
CA VAL A 182 -5.35 -4.42 20.35
C VAL A 182 -5.27 -3.36 21.45
N LEU A 183 -5.24 -2.07 21.10
CA LEU A 183 -5.00 -0.97 22.04
C LEU A 183 -5.96 0.23 21.85
N PRO A 184 -7.29 0.02 21.73
CA PRO A 184 -8.21 1.08 21.31
C PRO A 184 -8.22 2.29 22.23
N SER A 185 -8.38 2.11 23.55
CA SER A 185 -8.47 3.22 24.50
C SER A 185 -7.15 3.95 24.71
N MET A 186 -6.02 3.27 24.55
CA MET A 186 -4.69 3.80 24.83
C MET A 186 -4.06 4.51 23.63
N VAL A 187 -4.30 4.04 22.40
CA VAL A 187 -3.55 4.49 21.22
C VAL A 187 -4.39 5.37 20.30
N ILE A 188 -5.72 5.17 20.21
CA ILE A 188 -6.56 5.93 19.25
C ILE A 188 -6.44 7.45 19.42
N PRO A 189 -6.47 8.03 20.65
CA PRO A 189 -6.31 9.48 20.83
C PRO A 189 -4.95 10.01 20.33
N HIS A 190 -3.94 9.15 20.31
CA HIS A 190 -2.57 9.46 19.92
C HIS A 190 -2.33 9.30 18.40
N ILE A 191 -3.27 8.73 17.64
CA ILE A 191 -3.12 8.57 16.19
C ILE A 191 -3.34 9.92 15.50
N CYS A 192 -2.44 10.24 14.59
CA CYS A 192 -2.54 11.39 13.70
C CYS A 192 -3.84 11.34 12.88
N THR A 193 -4.55 12.46 12.82
CA THR A 193 -5.81 12.59 12.08
C THR A 193 -5.63 12.77 10.58
N ALA A 194 -4.40 13.06 10.11
CA ALA A 194 -4.10 13.16 8.69
C ALA A 194 -4.51 11.88 7.94
N LYS A 195 -5.15 12.04 6.79
CA LYS A 195 -5.47 10.93 5.88
C LYS A 195 -4.17 10.31 5.33
N SER A 196 -4.21 9.02 5.00
CA SER A 196 -3.10 8.37 4.31
C SER A 196 -2.92 8.92 2.89
N PRO A 197 -1.73 8.78 2.29
CA PRO A 197 -1.48 9.22 0.91
C PRO A 197 -2.45 8.61 -0.11
N GLN A 198 -2.89 7.35 0.09
CA GLN A 198 -3.87 6.72 -0.78
C GLN A 198 -5.22 7.45 -0.73
N GLN A 199 -5.69 7.79 0.47
CA GLN A 199 -7.00 8.42 0.64
C GLN A 199 -6.99 9.88 0.24
N ILE A 200 -5.87 10.58 0.48
CA ILE A 200 -5.66 11.92 -0.08
C ILE A 200 -5.69 11.85 -1.60
N MET A 201 -5.00 10.88 -2.21
CA MET A 201 -5.01 10.72 -3.66
C MET A 201 -6.42 10.41 -4.20
N GLY A 202 -7.17 9.56 -3.51
CA GLY A 202 -8.57 9.29 -3.84
C GLY A 202 -9.40 10.56 -3.88
N SER A 203 -9.32 11.39 -2.83
CA SER A 203 -9.98 12.69 -2.79
C SER A 203 -9.47 13.65 -3.89
N LEU A 204 -8.18 13.69 -4.20
CA LEU A 204 -7.63 14.52 -5.29
C LEU A 204 -8.17 14.10 -6.66
N VAL A 205 -8.22 12.80 -6.95
CA VAL A 205 -8.69 12.28 -8.24
C VAL A 205 -10.21 12.40 -8.38
N LYS A 206 -10.96 11.94 -7.38
CA LYS A 206 -12.42 11.86 -7.43
C LYS A 206 -13.11 13.19 -7.18
N ASN A 207 -12.45 14.15 -6.54
CA ASN A 207 -13.04 15.45 -6.25
C ASN A 207 -12.39 16.56 -7.08
N TYR A 208 -11.11 16.86 -6.84
CA TYR A 208 -10.44 18.01 -7.48
C TYR A 208 -10.29 17.79 -9.00
N PHE A 209 -9.68 16.68 -9.41
CA PHE A 209 -9.47 16.37 -10.82
C PHE A 209 -10.79 16.12 -11.55
N ALA A 210 -11.75 15.40 -10.94
CA ALA A 210 -13.07 15.19 -11.54
C ALA A 210 -13.77 16.51 -11.87
N ARG A 211 -13.77 17.49 -10.94
CA ARG A 211 -14.32 18.83 -11.20
C ARG A 211 -13.59 19.56 -12.32
N GLN A 212 -12.26 19.48 -12.36
CA GLN A 212 -11.47 20.08 -13.45
C GLN A 212 -11.80 19.48 -14.82
N GLN A 213 -12.15 18.19 -14.87
CA GLN A 213 -12.57 17.51 -16.10
C GLN A 213 -14.07 17.63 -16.39
N HIS A 214 -14.84 18.38 -15.58
CA HIS A 214 -16.30 18.45 -15.66
C HIS A 214 -16.99 17.07 -15.58
N LEU A 215 -16.44 16.16 -14.79
CA LEU A 215 -16.96 14.82 -14.56
C LEU A 215 -17.52 14.70 -13.14
N SER A 216 -18.59 13.92 -12.99
CA SER A 216 -19.00 13.47 -11.66
C SER A 216 -18.05 12.37 -11.16
N PRO A 217 -17.82 12.25 -9.84
CA PRO A 217 -16.85 11.31 -9.27
C PRO A 217 -17.09 9.85 -9.69
N ASP A 218 -18.36 9.45 -9.86
CA ASP A 218 -18.74 8.10 -10.28
C ASP A 218 -18.28 7.78 -11.71
N LYS A 219 -18.05 8.78 -12.57
CA LYS A 219 -17.59 8.58 -13.95
C LYS A 219 -16.12 8.22 -14.06
N ILE A 220 -15.35 8.41 -13.00
CA ILE A 220 -13.94 7.98 -12.93
C ILE A 220 -13.90 6.62 -12.25
N PHE A 221 -13.18 5.66 -12.81
CA PHE A 221 -12.79 4.43 -12.11
C PHE A 221 -11.31 4.59 -11.72
N HIS A 222 -11.09 4.85 -10.43
CA HIS A 222 -9.79 5.16 -9.85
C HIS A 222 -9.16 3.90 -9.24
N ILE A 223 -8.02 3.51 -9.79
CA ILE A 223 -7.21 2.37 -9.36
C ILE A 223 -5.95 2.88 -8.68
N VAL A 224 -5.55 2.28 -7.58
CA VAL A 224 -4.25 2.52 -6.94
C VAL A 224 -3.35 1.30 -7.09
N VAL A 225 -2.11 1.49 -7.57
CA VAL A 225 -1.08 0.45 -7.62
C VAL A 225 -0.19 0.57 -6.38
N ALA A 226 -0.39 -0.33 -5.42
CA ALA A 226 0.26 -0.28 -4.11
C ALA A 226 1.11 -1.52 -3.81
N PRO A 227 2.13 -1.42 -2.95
CA PRO A 227 2.96 -2.56 -2.57
C PRO A 227 2.35 -3.42 -1.44
N CYS A 228 1.13 -3.15 -0.99
CA CYS A 228 0.57 -3.69 0.26
C CYS A 228 -0.89 -4.12 0.10
N TYR A 229 -1.28 -5.23 0.74
CA TYR A 229 -2.66 -5.70 0.78
C TYR A 229 -3.56 -4.88 1.72
N ASP A 230 -3.02 -4.32 2.81
CA ASP A 230 -3.80 -3.48 3.74
C ASP A 230 -4.37 -2.23 3.06
N LYS A 231 -3.77 -1.81 1.94
CA LYS A 231 -4.29 -0.72 1.11
C LYS A 231 -5.63 -1.09 0.44
N LYS A 232 -5.86 -2.37 0.13
CA LYS A 232 -7.17 -2.88 -0.33
C LYS A 232 -8.22 -2.79 0.78
N LEU A 233 -7.84 -3.14 2.02
CA LEU A 233 -8.71 -2.99 3.19
C LEU A 233 -9.08 -1.52 3.39
N GLU A 234 -8.09 -0.63 3.34
CA GLU A 234 -8.29 0.81 3.49
C GLU A 234 -9.26 1.37 2.46
N ALA A 235 -9.12 1.00 1.17
CA ALA A 235 -10.01 1.44 0.09
C ALA A 235 -11.46 0.93 0.26
N SER A 236 -11.66 -0.17 0.98
CA SER A 236 -12.97 -0.79 1.18
C SER A 236 -13.76 -0.25 2.38
N ARG A 237 -13.18 0.67 3.15
CA ARG A 237 -13.81 1.26 4.34
C ARG A 237 -14.95 2.20 3.94
N GLY A 238 -16.07 2.10 4.66
CA GLY A 238 -17.24 2.96 4.45
C GLY A 238 -16.96 4.46 4.67
N ASP A 239 -15.95 4.79 5.48
CA ASP A 239 -15.52 6.17 5.77
C ASP A 239 -15.10 6.96 4.50
N PHE A 240 -14.75 6.25 3.43
CA PHE A 240 -14.28 6.84 2.16
C PHE A 240 -15.29 6.68 1.02
N TYR A 241 -16.54 6.38 1.37
CA TYR A 241 -17.65 6.27 0.43
C TYR A 241 -18.47 7.56 0.40
N THR A 242 -18.64 8.13 -0.79
CA THR A 242 -19.49 9.31 -0.98
C THR A 242 -20.88 8.90 -1.46
N HIS A 243 -21.85 8.89 -0.54
CA HIS A 243 -23.24 8.49 -0.82
C HIS A 243 -23.91 9.31 -1.93
N LEU A 244 -23.66 10.62 -1.99
CA LEU A 244 -24.24 11.51 -3.01
C LEU A 244 -23.94 11.06 -4.44
N TYR A 245 -22.75 10.51 -4.66
CA TYR A 245 -22.29 10.07 -5.97
C TYR A 245 -22.22 8.54 -6.09
N ASN A 246 -22.59 7.81 -5.03
CA ASN A 246 -22.49 6.36 -4.98
C ASN A 246 -21.08 5.86 -5.41
N SER A 247 -20.02 6.52 -4.91
CA SER A 247 -18.63 6.34 -5.36
C SER A 247 -17.67 6.21 -4.19
N GLN A 248 -16.70 5.31 -4.32
CA GLN A 248 -15.52 5.27 -3.46
C GLN A 248 -14.50 6.33 -3.89
N ASP A 249 -13.67 6.81 -2.96
CA ASP A 249 -12.48 7.62 -3.26
C ASP A 249 -11.44 6.81 -4.06
N VAL A 250 -11.34 5.50 -3.78
CA VAL A 250 -10.50 4.53 -4.51
C VAL A 250 -11.36 3.31 -4.83
N ASP A 251 -11.62 3.05 -6.11
CA ASP A 251 -12.53 1.97 -6.51
C ASP A 251 -11.86 0.59 -6.45
N CYS A 252 -10.55 0.52 -6.69
CA CYS A 252 -9.80 -0.73 -6.67
C CYS A 252 -8.33 -0.49 -6.34
N VAL A 253 -7.75 -1.34 -5.50
CA VAL A 253 -6.30 -1.38 -5.28
C VAL A 253 -5.73 -2.65 -5.91
N LEU A 254 -4.75 -2.49 -6.79
CA LEU A 254 -3.98 -3.59 -7.38
C LEU A 254 -2.60 -3.64 -6.73
N THR A 255 -2.17 -4.82 -6.29
CA THR A 255 -0.81 -4.93 -5.75
C THR A 255 0.22 -4.84 -6.87
N SER A 256 1.46 -4.47 -6.55
CA SER A 256 2.58 -4.52 -7.52
C SER A 256 2.71 -5.90 -8.16
N GLY A 257 2.48 -6.98 -7.40
CA GLY A 257 2.43 -8.35 -7.91
C GLY A 257 1.25 -8.61 -8.87
N ASN A 258 0.06 -8.05 -8.61
CA ASN A 258 -1.08 -8.15 -9.53
C ASN A 258 -0.78 -7.51 -10.88
N ILE A 259 -0.12 -6.34 -10.88
CA ILE A 259 0.29 -5.66 -12.11
C ILE A 259 1.41 -6.42 -12.82
N PHE A 260 2.42 -6.89 -12.09
CA PHE A 260 3.50 -7.70 -12.66
C PHE A 260 2.97 -8.96 -13.36
N PHE A 261 2.06 -9.69 -12.72
CA PHE A 261 1.42 -10.84 -13.35
C PHE A 261 0.63 -10.45 -14.61
N THR A 262 -0.05 -9.30 -14.58
CA THR A 262 -0.76 -8.75 -15.74
C THR A 262 0.20 -8.45 -16.90
N ILE A 263 1.35 -7.84 -16.63
CA ILE A 263 2.39 -7.58 -17.63
C ILE A 263 2.84 -8.90 -18.26
N TYR A 264 3.24 -9.88 -17.45
CA TYR A 264 3.71 -11.19 -17.93
C TYR A 264 2.66 -11.92 -18.75
N TYR A 265 1.42 -11.94 -18.28
CA TYR A 265 0.31 -12.58 -18.97
C TYR A 265 0.10 -11.93 -20.35
N ILE A 266 0.00 -10.60 -20.42
CA ILE A 266 -0.22 -9.92 -21.70
C ILE A 266 0.98 -10.07 -22.64
N SER A 267 2.21 -9.94 -22.15
CA SER A 267 3.42 -10.11 -22.95
C SER A 267 3.51 -11.50 -23.56
N PHE A 268 3.14 -12.56 -22.80
CA PHE A 268 3.11 -13.93 -23.29
C PHE A 268 2.09 -14.15 -24.41
N TYR A 269 0.93 -13.48 -24.35
CA TYR A 269 -0.13 -13.64 -25.36
C TYR A 269 -0.07 -12.62 -26.51
N SER A 270 0.70 -11.53 -26.37
CA SER A 270 0.66 -10.39 -27.30
C SER A 270 2.00 -10.04 -27.96
N ASN A 271 3.07 -10.82 -27.77
CA ASN A 271 4.44 -10.53 -28.26
C ASN A 271 4.89 -9.08 -27.96
N PHE A 272 4.52 -8.57 -26.79
CA PHE A 272 4.85 -7.20 -26.37
C PHE A 272 5.81 -7.28 -25.18
N PHE A 273 7.08 -7.57 -25.46
CA PHE A 273 8.28 -7.13 -24.72
C PHE A 273 9.53 -7.71 -25.38
#